data_AF-A0A968HEH6-F1
#
_entry.id   AF-A0A968HEH6-F1
#
_cell.length_a   1.000
_cell.length_b   1.000
_cell.length_c   1.000
_cell.angle_alpha   90.00
_cell.angle_beta   90.00
_cell.angle_gamma   90.00
#
_symmetry.space_group_name_H-M   'P 1'
#
loop_
_entity.id
_entity.type
_entity.pdbx_description
1 polymer ?
#
loop_
_entity_poly.entity_id
_entity_poly.type
_entity_poly.pdbx_seq_one_letter_code
_entity_poly.pdbx_strand_id
1 'polypeptide(L)'
;MLLVEGETPEAREQVQQAIPPALSATTCILNEDEVITRVSGFPSVAVANAWADYMASTTGLAAAVTRPGSLELATGLEVAPDALPDLADPSGSQSPTPADNSQNLQPVASRTSP
;
A
#
# COMPACT_ATOMS: atom_id res chain seq x y z
N MET A 1 3.96 15.73 2.50
CA MET A 1 5.34 15.81 3.02
C MET A 1 5.76 14.43 3.48
N LEU A 2 7.05 14.14 3.57
CA LEU A 2 7.59 12.84 3.98
C LEU A 2 8.14 12.95 5.41
N LEU A 3 7.90 11.93 6.22
CA LEU A 3 8.48 11.76 7.54
C LEU A 3 9.32 10.49 7.51
N VAL A 4 10.55 10.56 8.00
CA VAL A 4 11.45 9.40 8.10
C VAL A 4 11.92 9.29 9.54
N GLU A 5 11.84 8.10 10.12
CA GLU A 5 12.33 7.82 11.46
C GLU A 5 13.86 7.73 11.45
N GLY A 6 14.51 8.44 12.37
CA GLY A 6 15.96 8.62 12.38
C GLY A 6 16.48 8.86 13.79
N GLU A 7 16.25 7.89 14.69
CA GLU A 7 16.68 7.93 16.09
C GLU A 7 18.20 8.17 16.22
N THR A 8 19.00 7.49 15.41
CA THR A 8 20.46 7.60 15.47
C THR A 8 21.01 8.72 14.58
N PRO A 9 22.15 9.34 14.93
CA PRO A 9 22.79 10.34 14.08
C PRO A 9 23.19 9.77 12.73
N GLU A 10 23.63 8.51 12.66
CA GLU A 10 23.99 7.84 11.42
C GLU A 10 22.78 7.67 10.49
N ALA A 11 21.62 7.29 11.04
CA ALA A 11 20.38 7.20 10.26
C ALA A 11 20.01 8.58 9.67
N ARG A 12 20.15 9.65 10.46
CA ARG A 12 19.89 11.03 10.00
C ARG A 12 20.84 11.45 8.88
N GLU A 13 22.11 11.10 8.99
CA GLU A 13 23.10 11.36 7.94
C GLU A 13 22.76 10.60 6.65
N GLN A 14 22.36 9.33 6.74
CA GLN A 14 21.92 8.55 5.58
C GLN A 14 20.69 9.16 4.91
N VAL A 15 19.71 9.61 5.69
CA VAL A 15 18.56 10.35 5.14
C VAL A 15 19.04 11.61 4.44
N GLN A 16 19.92 12.39 5.06
CA GLN A 16 20.39 13.65 4.49
C GLN A 16 21.22 13.46 3.22
N GLN A 17 21.93 12.33 3.08
CA GLN A 17 22.65 11.96 1.85
C GLN A 17 21.73 11.40 0.76
N ALA A 18 20.65 10.71 1.13
CA ALA A 18 19.70 10.15 0.19
C ALA A 18 18.77 11.20 -0.42
N ILE A 19 18.47 12.27 0.32
CA ILE A 19 17.55 13.33 -0.11
C ILE A 19 18.23 14.28 -1.11
N PRO A 20 17.57 14.66 -2.22
CA PRO A 20 18.13 15.60 -3.18
C PRO A 20 18.24 17.00 -2.56
N PRO A 21 19.24 17.81 -2.95
CA PRO A 21 19.44 19.17 -2.42
C PRO A 21 18.31 20.14 -2.80
N ALA A 22 17.45 19.77 -3.75
CA ALA A 22 16.26 20.55 -4.11
C ALA A 22 15.13 20.44 -3.07
N LEU A 23 15.19 19.45 -2.18
CA LEU A 23 14.19 19.25 -1.12
C LEU A 23 14.70 19.81 0.20
N SER A 24 13.77 20.27 1.03
CA SER A 24 14.09 20.76 2.37
C SER A 24 13.88 19.64 3.39
N ALA A 25 14.98 19.19 4.02
CA ALA A 25 14.95 18.24 5.12
C ALA A 25 15.12 18.99 6.46
N THR A 26 14.23 18.75 7.41
CA THR A 26 14.27 19.33 8.75
C THR A 26 14.18 18.21 9.77
N THR A 27 15.18 18.08 10.62
CA THR A 27 15.14 17.14 11.75
C THR A 27 14.32 17.75 12.88
N CYS A 28 13.33 17.00 13.35
CA CYS A 28 12.46 17.37 14.46
C CYS A 28 12.55 16.28 15.52
N ILE A 29 12.67 16.70 16.77
CA ILE A 29 12.60 15.81 17.92
C ILE A 29 11.14 15.79 18.34
N LEU A 30 10.48 14.63 18.22
CA LEU A 30 9.09 14.49 18.62
C LEU A 30 8.99 14.29 20.14
N ASN A 31 9.86 13.43 20.68
CA ASN A 31 9.97 13.09 22.11
C ASN A 31 11.46 12.90 22.49
N GLU A 32 11.77 12.70 23.78
CA GLU A 32 13.16 12.53 24.26
C GLU A 32 13.95 11.44 23.51
N ASP A 33 13.26 10.36 23.10
CA ASP A 33 13.86 9.23 22.38
C ASP A 33 13.46 9.16 20.90
N GLU A 34 12.61 10.07 20.40
CA GLU A 34 12.04 9.95 19.05
C GLU A 34 12.45 11.14 18.19
N VAL A 35 13.25 10.86 17.15
CA VAL A 35 13.76 11.85 16.21
C VAL A 35 13.29 11.50 14.80
N ILE A 36 12.60 12.44 14.17
CA ILE A 36 12.08 12.30 12.81
C ILE A 36 12.72 13.33 11.89
N THR A 37 13.01 12.93 10.66
CA THR A 37 13.40 13.85 9.60
C THR A 37 12.20 14.13 8.71
N ARG A 38 11.71 15.37 8.76
CA ARG A 38 10.63 15.86 7.92
C ARG A 38 11.20 16.40 6.62
N VAL A 39 10.77 15.85 5.50
CA VAL A 39 11.15 16.33 4.16
C VAL A 39 9.96 16.99 3.48
N SER A 40 10.17 18.19 2.96
CA SER A 40 9.20 19.00 2.23
C SER A 40 9.78 19.53 0.91
N GLY A 41 8.91 20.07 0.06
CA GLY A 41 9.29 20.55 -1.28
C GLY A 41 8.98 19.58 -2.42
N PHE A 42 8.30 18.47 -2.15
CA PHE A 42 7.85 17.55 -3.20
C PHE A 42 6.82 18.22 -4.12
N PRO A 43 6.94 18.07 -5.45
CA PRO A 43 6.03 18.69 -6.42
C PRO A 43 4.63 18.05 -6.43
N SER A 44 4.50 16.80 -5.96
CA SER A 44 3.23 16.11 -5.83
C SER A 44 3.29 15.04 -4.74
N VAL A 45 2.12 14.58 -4.28
CA VAL A 45 2.06 13.50 -3.28
C VAL A 45 2.55 12.18 -3.86
N ALA A 46 2.33 11.92 -5.15
CA ALA A 46 2.85 10.71 -5.81
C ALA A 46 4.37 10.64 -5.73
N VAL A 47 5.06 11.77 -5.94
CA VAL A 47 6.52 11.85 -5.77
C VAL A 47 6.92 11.62 -4.32
N ALA A 48 6.20 12.21 -3.36
CA ALA A 48 6.47 11.96 -1.93
C ALA A 48 6.31 10.47 -1.55
N ASN A 49 5.31 9.77 -2.09
CA ASN A 49 5.11 8.33 -1.87
C ASN A 49 6.25 7.51 -2.46
N ALA A 50 6.66 7.78 -3.70
CA ALA A 50 7.80 7.08 -4.31
C ALA A 50 9.10 7.27 -3.50
N TRP A 51 9.27 8.44 -2.88
CA TRP A 51 10.37 8.68 -1.96
C TRP A 51 10.24 7.90 -0.65
N ALA A 52 9.03 7.68 -0.13
CA ALA A 52 8.84 6.82 1.04
C ALA A 52 9.30 5.39 0.77
N ASP A 53 8.88 4.81 -0.36
CA ASP A 53 9.32 3.48 -0.80
C ASP A 53 10.84 3.42 -1.02
N TYR A 54 11.41 4.45 -1.65
CA TYR A 54 12.85 4.54 -1.87
C TYR A 54 13.65 4.58 -0.56
N MET A 55 13.20 5.38 0.41
CA MET A 55 13.83 5.46 1.73
C MET A 55 13.74 4.13 2.46
N ALA A 56 12.56 3.51 2.49
CA ALA A 56 12.38 2.18 3.08
C ALA A 56 13.31 1.13 2.43
N SER A 57 13.45 1.15 1.11
CA SER A 57 14.30 0.20 0.39
C SER A 57 15.81 0.48 0.51
N THR A 58 16.23 1.74 0.64
CA THR A 58 17.65 2.13 0.57
C THR A 58 18.28 2.21 1.95
N THR A 59 17.58 2.81 2.91
CA THR A 59 18.10 3.01 4.27
C THR A 59 17.51 2.01 5.26
N GLY A 60 16.45 1.29 4.89
CA GLY A 60 15.74 0.39 5.81
C GLY A 60 14.97 1.15 6.91
N LEU A 61 14.81 2.46 6.77
CA LEU A 61 14.14 3.30 7.76
C LEU A 61 12.65 3.40 7.44
N ALA A 62 11.82 3.43 8.48
CA ALA A 62 10.40 3.66 8.32
C ALA A 62 10.16 5.07 7.77
N ALA A 63 9.36 5.15 6.70
CA ALA A 63 9.05 6.39 6.03
C ALA A 63 7.54 6.48 5.75
N ALA A 64 6.93 7.61 6.10
CA ALA A 64 5.49 7.84 5.98
C ALA A 64 5.19 9.18 5.31
N VAL A 65 4.17 9.22 4.46
CA VAL A 65 3.74 10.45 3.79
C VAL A 65 2.53 11.03 4.51
N THR A 66 2.63 12.30 4.91
CA THR A 66 1.53 13.03 5.52
C THR A 66 1.01 14.13 4.59
N ARG A 67 -0.31 14.28 4.52
CA ARG A 67 -0.95 15.44 3.89
C ARG A 67 -1.53 16.32 5.00
N PRO A 68 -1.39 17.66 4.93
CA PRO A 68 -2.12 18.51 5.86
C PRO A 68 -3.63 18.23 5.69
N GLY A 69 -4.26 17.68 6.73
CA GLY A 69 -5.67 17.30 6.74
C GLY A 69 -5.98 15.81 6.50
N SER A 70 -4.98 14.93 6.31
CA SER A 70 -5.22 13.47 6.17
C SER A 70 -4.04 12.68 6.74
N LEU A 71 -4.23 12.10 7.93
CA LEU A 71 -3.40 11.03 8.48
C LEU A 71 -3.89 9.72 7.84
N GLU A 72 -3.32 9.34 6.71
CA GLU A 72 -3.47 7.99 6.19
C GLU A 72 -2.13 7.30 6.42
N LEU A 73 -2.04 6.53 7.51
CA LEU A 73 -0.90 5.65 7.75
C LEU A 73 -0.95 4.59 6.65
N ALA A 74 0.07 4.57 5.79
CA ALA A 74 0.28 3.47 4.84
C ALA A 74 0.71 2.23 5.62
N THR A 75 -0.25 1.53 6.23
CA THR A 75 -0.05 0.24 6.87
C THR A 75 0.05 -0.83 5.78
N GLY A 76 1.23 -0.95 5.19
CA GLY A 76 1.63 -2.14 4.45
C GLY A 76 1.97 -3.26 5.43
N LEU A 77 0.95 -3.92 5.99
CA LEU A 77 1.09 -5.24 6.59
C LEU A 77 -0.17 -6.06 6.32
N GLU A 78 -0.03 -6.99 5.39
CA GLU A 78 -0.93 -8.14 5.23
C GLU A 78 -0.96 -8.89 6.57
N VAL A 79 -2.11 -8.86 7.25
CA VAL A 79 -2.37 -9.64 8.46
C VAL A 79 -3.68 -10.37 8.25
N ALA A 80 -3.60 -11.56 7.62
CA ALA A 80 -4.59 -12.60 7.81
C ALA A 80 -4.06 -13.55 8.90
N PRO A 81 -4.68 -13.54 10.09
CA PRO A 81 -4.72 -14.76 10.89
C PRO A 81 -6.07 -14.95 11.59
N ASP A 82 -6.43 -16.22 11.75
CA ASP A 82 -7.60 -16.80 12.44
C ASP A 82 -8.94 -16.77 11.69
N ALA A 83 -9.38 -17.83 11.01
CA ALA A 83 -9.56 -19.23 11.46
C ALA A 83 -10.37 -19.34 12.76
N LEU A 84 -11.68 -19.52 12.63
CA LEU A 84 -12.51 -20.15 13.66
C LEU A 84 -12.99 -21.51 13.13
N PRO A 85 -12.55 -22.64 13.70
CA PRO A 85 -13.24 -23.90 13.54
C PRO A 85 -14.41 -23.99 14.55
N ASP A 86 -15.53 -24.58 14.13
CA ASP A 86 -16.27 -25.65 14.83
C ASP A 86 -17.81 -25.59 14.68
N LEU A 87 -18.30 -26.42 13.75
CA LEU A 87 -19.43 -27.38 13.84
C LEU A 87 -20.83 -26.92 14.31
N ALA A 88 -21.80 -26.89 13.39
CA ALA A 88 -22.84 -27.94 13.25
C ALA A 88 -23.99 -27.55 12.26
N ASP A 89 -24.23 -28.44 11.29
CA ASP A 89 -25.33 -28.55 10.28
C ASP A 89 -26.70 -28.85 10.98
N PRO A 90 -27.91 -28.55 10.42
CA PRO A 90 -28.41 -29.34 9.28
C PRO A 90 -29.28 -28.64 8.21
N SER A 91 -29.19 -29.22 7.01
CA SER A 91 -30.24 -29.33 5.98
C SER A 91 -30.59 -28.11 5.12
N GLY A 92 -30.19 -28.19 3.86
CA GLY A 92 -30.70 -27.35 2.78
C GLY A 92 -30.14 -27.64 1.39
N SER A 93 -30.14 -28.92 0.99
CA SER A 93 -30.20 -29.46 -0.40
C SER A 93 -30.45 -28.39 -1.50
N GLN A 94 -29.70 -28.25 -2.61
CA GLN A 94 -29.47 -29.23 -3.68
C GLN A 94 -28.35 -28.76 -4.64
N SER A 95 -27.62 -29.72 -5.23
CA SER A 95 -26.64 -29.60 -6.33
C SER A 95 -27.31 -29.18 -7.66
N PRO A 96 -26.59 -28.70 -8.71
CA PRO A 96 -26.02 -29.68 -9.66
C PRO A 96 -24.71 -29.27 -10.42
N THR A 97 -23.84 -30.28 -10.57
CA THR A 97 -22.94 -30.72 -11.67
C THR A 97 -21.86 -29.85 -12.38
N PRO A 98 -20.72 -30.48 -12.75
CA PRO A 98 -19.60 -29.90 -13.49
C PRO A 98 -19.80 -29.95 -15.02
N ALA A 99 -19.22 -28.99 -15.74
CA ALA A 99 -19.28 -28.90 -17.19
C ALA A 99 -18.33 -29.92 -17.86
N ASP A 100 -18.90 -31.00 -18.43
CA ASP A 100 -18.26 -31.87 -19.41
C ASP A 100 -19.04 -31.79 -20.75
N ASN A 101 -18.32 -31.24 -21.74
CA ASN A 101 -18.32 -31.46 -23.19
C ASN A 101 -19.59 -31.83 -24.02
N SER A 102 -19.73 -31.09 -25.12
CA SER A 102 -20.23 -31.50 -26.46
C SER A 102 -21.69 -31.96 -26.63
N GLN A 103 -22.48 -31.10 -27.31
CA GLN A 103 -23.63 -31.34 -28.20
C GLN A 103 -24.46 -30.03 -28.24
N ASN A 104 -25.11 -29.51 -29.28
CA ASN A 104 -25.39 -29.88 -30.66
C ASN A 104 -26.34 -28.76 -31.18
N LEU A 105 -26.10 -28.20 -32.37
CA LEU A 105 -27.07 -27.68 -33.36
C LEU A 105 -28.23 -26.71 -32.98
N GLN A 106 -28.10 -25.43 -33.42
CA GLN A 106 -29.05 -24.57 -34.20
C GLN A 106 -30.49 -24.24 -33.65
N PRO A 107 -31.35 -23.40 -34.29
CA PRO A 107 -31.20 -22.34 -35.34
C PRO A 107 -31.99 -21.01 -35.06
N VAL A 108 -32.12 -20.15 -36.09
CA VAL A 108 -33.15 -19.11 -36.43
C VAL A 108 -32.90 -17.66 -35.98
N ALA A 109 -33.15 -16.57 -36.74
CA ALA A 109 -33.40 -16.25 -38.16
C ALA A 109 -33.33 -14.70 -38.29
N SER A 110 -32.54 -14.13 -39.21
CA SER A 110 -32.94 -13.42 -40.45
C SER A 110 -33.70 -12.07 -40.35
N ARG A 111 -33.14 -11.01 -40.98
CA ARG A 111 -33.77 -9.98 -41.88
C ARG A 111 -32.85 -8.72 -41.94
N THR A 112 -32.07 -8.45 -43.00
CA THR A 112 -32.37 -7.97 -44.38
C THR A 112 -32.58 -6.45 -44.53
N SER A 113 -31.58 -5.77 -45.14
CA SER A 113 -31.57 -4.75 -46.25
C SER A 113 -32.54 -3.53 -46.20
N PRO A 114 -32.51 -2.54 -47.14
CA PRO A 114 -32.01 -2.51 -48.52
C PRO A 114 -30.54 -2.12 -48.70
#